data_AF-A0A964FQN7-F1
#
_entry.id   AF-A0A964FQN7-F1
#
_cell.length_a   1.000
_cell.length_b   1.000
_cell.length_c   1.000
_cell.angle_alpha   90.00
_cell.angle_beta   90.00
_cell.angle_gamma   90.00
#
_symmetry.space_group_name_H-M   'P 1'
#
loop_
_entity.id
_entity.type
_entity.pdbx_description
1 polymer ?
#
loop_
_entity_poly.entity_id
_entity_poly.type
_entity_poly.pdbx_seq_one_letter_code
_entity_poly.pdbx_strand_id
1 'polypeptide(L)'
;KPQMIAEQLFEVLRILNSFEIKSDRISAECGLYALHPDFPGLAESESLRQDPIQRVEFLEKRFAEDIGDARFIPYLQLHEYEAYLFSDPTCFKYLDTGRTKEIKVLQSIANEYQTPEFINDGLQTAPSKRIITQFPDCGKAKSVFGSQLAEQIRRRLR
;
A
#
# COMPACT_ATOMS: atom_id res chain seq x y z
N LYS A 1 -16.98 -21.91 -12.59
CA LYS A 1 -15.61 -21.76 -13.12
C LYS A 1 -15.17 -20.33 -12.87
N PRO A 2 -14.35 -20.04 -11.85
CA PRO A 2 -13.73 -18.74 -11.71
C PRO A 2 -12.40 -18.78 -12.46
N GLN A 3 -12.34 -18.06 -13.58
CA GLN A 3 -11.20 -18.03 -14.50
C GLN A 3 -10.27 -16.87 -14.24
N MET A 4 -10.15 -16.46 -12.98
CA MET A 4 -9.10 -15.56 -12.58
C MET A 4 -8.59 -15.87 -11.19
N ILE A 5 -7.77 -16.93 -11.18
CA ILE A 5 -7.10 -17.49 -10.00
C ILE A 5 -5.59 -17.65 -10.29
N ALA A 6 -5.16 -17.50 -11.55
CA ALA A 6 -3.98 -18.21 -12.02
C ALA A 6 -2.62 -17.63 -11.59
N GLU A 7 -2.52 -16.37 -11.13
CA GLU A 7 -1.21 -15.79 -10.78
C GLU A 7 -1.10 -15.43 -9.30
N GLN A 8 -1.95 -14.54 -8.76
CA GLN A 8 -1.84 -14.12 -7.34
C GLN A 8 -2.21 -15.24 -6.36
N LEU A 9 -3.36 -15.89 -6.56
CA LEU A 9 -3.81 -17.04 -5.76
C LEU A 9 -2.92 -18.26 -5.97
N PHE A 10 -2.53 -18.53 -7.22
CA PHE A 10 -1.60 -19.62 -7.53
C PHE A 10 -0.26 -19.43 -6.82
N GLU A 11 0.28 -18.22 -6.80
CA GLU A 11 1.55 -17.96 -6.14
C GLU A 11 1.45 -18.14 -4.63
N VAL A 12 0.39 -17.63 -3.99
CA VAL A 12 0.14 -17.83 -2.55
C VAL A 12 -0.03 -19.31 -2.22
N LEU A 13 -0.84 -20.05 -2.99
CA LEU A 13 -1.05 -21.47 -2.78
C LEU A 13 0.21 -22.30 -3.09
N ARG A 14 0.98 -21.94 -4.12
CA ARG A 14 2.26 -22.57 -4.45
C ARG A 14 3.25 -22.38 -3.30
N ILE A 15 3.33 -21.17 -2.75
CA ILE A 15 4.17 -20.84 -1.60
C ILE A 15 3.69 -21.65 -0.37
N LEU A 16 2.40 -21.62 -0.03
CA LEU A 16 1.81 -22.38 1.09
C LEU A 16 2.07 -23.88 1.01
N ASN A 17 2.06 -24.45 -0.20
CA ASN A 17 2.31 -25.86 -0.45
C ASN A 17 3.81 -26.21 -0.56
N SER A 18 4.70 -25.22 -0.71
CA SER A 18 6.16 -25.43 -0.74
C SER A 18 6.81 -25.52 0.65
N PHE A 19 6.11 -25.13 1.71
CA PHE A 19 6.60 -25.26 3.08
C PHE A 19 6.20 -26.62 3.69
N GLU A 20 7.19 -27.44 4.02
CA GLU A 20 6.99 -28.75 4.68
C GLU A 20 6.56 -28.63 6.15
N ILE A 21 6.81 -27.49 6.81
CA ILE A 21 6.55 -27.29 8.23
C ILE A 21 5.20 -26.58 8.43
N LYS A 22 4.31 -27.20 9.21
CA LYS A 22 2.93 -26.71 9.49
C LYS A 22 2.85 -25.40 10.30
N SER A 23 3.97 -24.81 10.73
CA SER A 23 3.99 -23.64 11.64
C SER A 23 4.28 -22.30 10.97
N ASP A 24 4.66 -22.29 9.70
CA ASP A 24 5.11 -21.05 9.05
C ASP A 24 3.91 -20.19 8.63
N ARG A 25 3.94 -18.92 9.04
CA ARG A 25 2.93 -17.91 8.68
C ARG A 25 3.33 -17.25 7.36
N ILE A 26 2.36 -17.06 6.47
CA ILE A 26 2.59 -16.53 5.13
C ILE A 26 1.74 -15.28 4.95
N SER A 27 2.39 -14.17 4.57
CA SER A 27 1.72 -12.93 4.20
C SER A 27 1.84 -12.67 2.71
N ALA A 28 0.78 -12.11 2.12
CA ALA A 28 0.80 -11.59 0.76
C ALA A 28 0.48 -10.09 0.81
N GLU A 29 1.44 -9.27 0.38
CA GLU A 29 1.26 -7.83 0.25
C GLU A 29 0.56 -7.54 -1.08
N CYS A 30 -0.62 -6.93 -1.02
CA CYS A 30 -1.39 -6.55 -2.21
C CYS A 30 -1.93 -5.12 -2.03
N GLY A 31 -1.75 -4.27 -3.05
CA GLY A 31 -2.32 -2.92 -3.03
C GLY A 31 -3.85 -2.91 -3.20
N LEU A 32 -4.57 -2.21 -2.32
CA LEU A 32 -6.05 -2.13 -2.34
C LEU A 32 -6.60 -1.68 -3.70
N TYR A 33 -5.95 -0.72 -4.35
CA TYR A 33 -6.41 -0.13 -5.62
C TYR A 33 -5.95 -0.92 -6.86
N ALA A 34 -5.12 -1.93 -6.68
CA ALA A 34 -4.67 -2.84 -7.74
C ALA A 34 -5.41 -4.18 -7.67
N LEU A 35 -6.37 -4.34 -6.76
CA LEU A 35 -7.19 -5.54 -6.66
C LEU A 35 -8.00 -5.74 -7.93
N HIS A 36 -8.04 -6.97 -8.41
CA HIS A 36 -8.85 -7.30 -9.56
C HIS A 36 -10.35 -7.15 -9.23
N PRO A 37 -11.19 -6.70 -10.19
CA PRO A 37 -12.65 -6.60 -10.03
C PRO A 37 -13.38 -7.79 -9.38
N ASP A 38 -12.87 -9.01 -9.58
CA ASP A 38 -13.42 -10.26 -9.05
C ASP A 38 -12.85 -10.68 -7.68
N PHE A 39 -12.06 -9.81 -7.03
CA PHE A 39 -11.46 -10.11 -5.73
C PHE A 39 -12.53 -10.39 -4.66
N PRO A 40 -12.33 -11.39 -3.77
CA PRO A 40 -13.33 -11.76 -2.77
C PRO A 40 -13.76 -10.57 -1.91
N GLY A 41 -15.06 -10.26 -1.92
CA GLY A 41 -15.58 -9.13 -1.14
C GLY A 41 -15.48 -7.77 -1.83
N LEU A 42 -14.82 -7.63 -2.99
CA LEU A 42 -14.54 -6.31 -3.57
C LEU A 42 -15.81 -5.55 -3.93
N ALA A 43 -16.78 -6.22 -4.56
CA ALA A 43 -18.07 -5.63 -4.87
C ALA A 43 -18.86 -5.21 -3.61
N GLU A 44 -18.87 -6.04 -2.56
CA GLU A 44 -19.53 -5.70 -1.29
C GLU A 44 -18.83 -4.54 -0.55
N SER A 45 -17.50 -4.48 -0.65
CA SER A 45 -16.66 -3.47 0.00
C SER A 45 -16.90 -2.05 -0.52
N GLU A 46 -17.58 -1.88 -1.66
CA GLU A 46 -17.87 -0.56 -2.21
C GLU A 46 -18.76 0.30 -1.30
N SER A 47 -19.60 -0.35 -0.47
CA SER A 47 -20.35 0.32 0.58
C SER A 47 -19.45 0.97 1.65
N LEU A 48 -18.23 0.44 1.84
CA LEU A 48 -17.22 0.90 2.78
C LEU A 48 -16.22 1.88 2.13
N ARG A 49 -16.45 2.33 0.88
CA ARG A 49 -15.50 3.21 0.16
C ARG A 49 -15.11 4.48 0.93
N GLN A 50 -16.01 4.98 1.79
CA GLN A 50 -15.77 6.18 2.61
C GLN A 50 -15.00 5.90 3.91
N ASP A 51 -14.80 4.63 4.28
CA ASP A 51 -13.98 4.20 5.41
C ASP A 51 -12.94 3.18 4.93
N PRO A 52 -11.80 3.66 4.40
CA PRO A 52 -10.81 2.79 3.76
C PRO A 52 -10.17 1.79 4.71
N ILE A 53 -10.10 2.11 6.01
CA ILE A 53 -9.56 1.20 7.04
C ILE A 53 -10.53 0.02 7.21
N GLN A 54 -11.82 0.30 7.45
CA GLN A 54 -12.82 -0.77 7.54
C GLN A 54 -12.93 -1.55 6.24
N ARG A 55 -12.74 -0.90 5.09
CA ARG A 55 -12.71 -1.56 3.78
C ARG A 55 -11.56 -2.56 3.66
N VAL A 56 -10.36 -2.18 4.10
CA VAL A 56 -9.17 -3.06 4.14
C VAL A 56 -9.43 -4.26 5.05
N GLU A 57 -9.87 -4.03 6.28
CA GLU A 57 -10.16 -5.10 7.24
C GLU A 57 -11.21 -6.09 6.70
N PHE A 58 -12.27 -5.57 6.06
CA PHE A 58 -13.29 -6.38 5.41
C PHE A 58 -12.69 -7.26 4.30
N LEU A 59 -11.89 -6.66 3.41
CA LEU A 59 -11.31 -7.38 2.27
C LEU A 59 -10.26 -8.40 2.69
N GLU A 60 -9.43 -8.09 3.67
CA GLU A 60 -8.49 -9.04 4.28
C GLU A 60 -9.24 -10.24 4.85
N LYS A 61 -10.33 -10.01 5.58
CA LYS A 61 -11.16 -11.11 6.10
C LYS A 61 -11.71 -12.00 4.97
N ARG A 62 -12.26 -11.40 3.91
CA ARG A 62 -12.80 -12.15 2.76
C ARG A 62 -11.70 -12.91 2.02
N PHE A 63 -10.49 -12.36 1.95
CA PHE A 63 -9.35 -13.04 1.35
C PHE A 63 -8.87 -14.23 2.18
N ALA A 64 -8.80 -14.08 3.51
CA ALA A 64 -8.48 -15.19 4.42
C ALA A 64 -9.51 -16.33 4.31
N GLU A 65 -10.80 -15.99 4.24
CA GLU A 65 -11.89 -16.95 4.06
C GLU A 65 -11.80 -17.70 2.73
N ASP A 66 -11.44 -17.01 1.64
CA ASP A 66 -11.28 -17.61 0.30
C ASP A 66 -10.08 -18.57 0.22
N ILE A 67 -8.95 -18.22 0.86
CA ILE A 67 -7.78 -19.11 0.95
C ILE A 67 -8.05 -20.30 1.87
N GLY A 68 -8.73 -20.09 3.00
CA GLY A 68 -9.13 -21.15 3.92
C GLY A 68 -8.00 -21.82 4.70
N ASP A 69 -6.80 -21.21 4.75
CA ASP A 69 -5.64 -21.71 5.49
C ASP A 69 -5.26 -20.74 6.62
N ALA A 70 -5.25 -21.23 7.87
CA ALA A 70 -4.95 -20.41 9.06
C ALA A 70 -3.49 -19.91 9.11
N ARG A 71 -2.60 -20.45 8.26
CA ARG A 71 -1.23 -19.97 8.09
C ARG A 71 -1.18 -18.70 7.26
N PHE A 72 -2.20 -18.43 6.46
CA PHE A 72 -2.27 -17.26 5.60
C PHE A 72 -2.75 -16.04 6.39
N ILE A 73 -1.98 -14.95 6.31
CA ILE A 73 -2.33 -13.64 6.85
C ILE A 73 -2.41 -12.68 5.66
N PRO A 74 -3.61 -12.32 5.19
CA PRO A 74 -3.72 -11.30 4.15
C PRO A 74 -3.25 -9.96 4.70
N TYR A 75 -2.58 -9.19 3.85
CA TYR A 75 -2.16 -7.83 4.14
C TYR A 75 -2.42 -6.93 2.94
N LEU A 76 -3.45 -6.09 3.04
CA LEU A 76 -3.82 -5.16 1.98
C LEU A 76 -3.26 -3.77 2.25
N GLN A 77 -2.29 -3.37 1.43
CA GLN A 77 -1.71 -2.04 1.53
C GLN A 77 -2.67 -1.00 0.95
N LEU A 78 -3.12 -0.11 1.83
CA LEU A 78 -4.01 1.00 1.50
C LEU A 78 -3.33 2.02 0.57
N HIS A 79 -2.09 2.40 0.90
CA HIS A 79 -1.33 3.45 0.21
C HIS A 79 0.04 2.98 -0.26
N GLU A 80 0.11 1.86 -0.98
CA GLU A 80 1.36 1.19 -1.41
C GLU A 80 2.44 2.19 -1.87
N TYR A 81 2.07 3.14 -2.73
CA TYR A 81 3.01 4.14 -3.23
C TYR A 81 3.37 5.24 -2.22
N GLU A 82 2.37 5.83 -1.55
CA GLU A 82 2.60 7.01 -0.70
C GLU A 82 3.20 6.63 0.64
N ALA A 83 2.81 5.49 1.21
CA ALA A 83 3.44 4.91 2.39
C ALA A 83 4.94 4.69 2.14
N TYR A 84 5.31 4.22 0.95
CA TYR A 84 6.72 4.07 0.57
C TYR A 84 7.45 5.42 0.54
N LEU A 85 6.86 6.47 -0.03
CA LEU A 85 7.47 7.80 -0.01
C LEU A 85 7.58 8.40 1.40
N PHE A 86 6.59 8.15 2.25
CA PHE A 86 6.59 8.61 3.64
C PHE A 86 7.57 7.83 4.52
N SER A 87 8.03 6.66 4.09
CA SER A 87 9.11 5.91 4.78
C SER A 87 10.46 6.63 4.73
N ASP A 88 10.74 7.37 3.66
CA ASP A 88 11.91 8.24 3.54
C ASP A 88 11.59 9.51 2.74
N PRO A 89 11.01 10.55 3.39
CA PRO A 89 10.65 11.79 2.70
C PRO A 89 11.86 12.57 2.17
N THR A 90 13.10 12.17 2.48
CA THR A 90 14.28 12.81 1.88
C THR A 90 14.46 12.44 0.41
N CYS A 91 13.71 11.45 -0.11
CA CYS A 91 13.71 11.12 -1.54
C CYS A 91 13.29 12.32 -2.39
N PHE A 92 12.42 13.20 -1.87
CA PHE A 92 11.92 14.38 -2.57
C PHE A 92 13.00 15.43 -2.89
N LYS A 93 14.20 15.34 -2.26
CA LYS A 93 15.37 16.15 -2.68
C LYS A 93 15.76 15.93 -4.13
N TYR A 94 15.41 14.78 -4.70
CA TYR A 94 15.65 14.46 -6.11
C TYR A 94 14.86 15.37 -7.06
N LEU A 95 13.66 15.82 -6.65
CA LEU A 95 12.85 16.73 -7.46
C LEU A 95 13.34 18.17 -7.33
N ASP A 96 13.66 18.59 -6.10
CA ASP A 96 14.12 19.94 -5.82
C ASP A 96 14.93 19.97 -4.51
N THR A 97 16.22 20.28 -4.63
CA THR A 97 17.13 20.37 -3.47
C THR A 97 16.86 21.59 -2.59
N GLY A 98 16.19 22.62 -3.12
CA GLY A 98 15.83 23.84 -2.39
C GLY A 98 14.65 23.67 -1.42
N ARG A 99 13.82 22.64 -1.61
CA ARG A 99 12.59 22.39 -0.83
C ARG A 99 12.80 21.69 0.50
N THR A 100 13.82 22.14 1.24
CA THR A 100 14.18 21.54 2.54
C THR A 100 13.11 21.74 3.61
N LYS A 101 12.28 22.79 3.53
CA LYS A 101 11.21 23.05 4.49
C LYS A 101 10.04 22.10 4.27
N GLU A 102 9.65 21.90 3.03
CA GLU A 102 8.58 21.02 2.57
C GLU A 102 8.88 19.55 2.94
N ILE A 103 10.13 19.13 2.75
CA ILE A 103 10.60 17.80 3.17
C ILE A 103 10.48 17.63 4.69
N LYS A 104 10.88 18.63 5.47
CA LYS A 104 10.75 18.60 6.93
C LYS A 104 9.29 18.52 7.37
N VAL A 105 8.37 19.14 6.64
CA VAL A 105 6.93 19.01 6.91
C VAL A 105 6.47 17.56 6.71
N LEU A 106 6.84 16.93 5.59
CA LEU A 106 6.51 15.51 5.34
C LEU A 106 7.14 14.57 6.38
N GLN A 107 8.36 14.85 6.85
CA GLN A 107 9.01 14.11 7.93
C GLN A 107 8.29 14.27 9.26
N SER A 108 7.89 15.49 9.61
CA SER A 108 7.12 15.75 10.83
C SER A 108 5.81 14.95 10.82
N ILE A 109 5.10 14.97 9.69
CA ILE A 109 3.88 14.18 9.50
C ILE A 109 4.16 12.69 9.66
N ALA A 110 5.20 12.16 9.01
CA ALA A 110 5.54 10.73 9.12
C ALA A 110 5.80 10.32 10.59
N ASN A 111 6.47 11.19 11.36
CA ASN A 111 6.80 10.95 12.77
C ASN A 111 5.59 11.02 13.71
N GLU A 112 4.44 11.55 13.27
CA GLU A 112 3.19 11.55 14.05
C GLU A 112 2.54 10.15 14.10
N TYR A 113 2.96 9.22 13.24
CA TYR A 113 2.36 7.90 13.10
C TYR A 113 3.38 6.79 13.34
N GLN A 114 2.91 5.65 13.82
CA GLN A 114 3.76 4.49 14.08
C GLN A 114 4.33 3.90 12.78
N THR A 115 3.55 3.91 11.69
CA THR A 115 4.00 3.53 10.36
C THR A 115 3.41 4.48 9.31
N PRO A 116 4.05 4.64 8.14
CA PRO A 116 3.55 5.48 7.05
C PRO A 116 2.14 5.12 6.55
N GLU A 117 1.69 3.89 6.80
CA GLU A 117 0.37 3.40 6.39
C GLU A 117 -0.76 3.96 7.25
N PHE A 118 -0.47 4.41 8.47
CA PHE A 118 -1.46 5.04 9.36
C PHE A 118 -1.70 6.51 9.04
N ILE A 119 -0.99 7.10 8.07
CA ILE A 119 -1.22 8.48 7.65
C ILE A 119 -2.64 8.57 7.06
N ASN A 120 -3.52 9.21 7.83
CA ASN A 120 -4.98 9.21 7.70
C ASN A 120 -5.52 9.67 6.32
N ASP A 121 -6.72 9.21 5.97
CA ASP A 121 -7.40 9.29 4.66
C ASP A 121 -8.54 10.30 4.54
N GLY A 122 -8.60 11.30 5.44
CA GLY A 122 -9.60 12.36 5.30
C GLY A 122 -9.50 13.06 3.95
N LEU A 123 -10.62 13.60 3.44
CA LEU A 123 -10.73 14.31 2.16
C LEU A 123 -9.62 15.35 1.90
N GLN A 124 -9.08 15.94 2.97
CA GLN A 124 -7.98 16.91 2.94
C GLN A 124 -6.67 16.38 3.55
N THR A 125 -6.69 15.23 4.21
CA THR A 125 -5.57 14.69 4.98
C THR A 125 -4.95 13.43 4.38
N ALA A 126 -5.52 12.86 3.31
CA ALA A 126 -4.95 11.71 2.61
C ALA A 126 -3.46 11.90 2.27
N PRO A 127 -2.63 10.84 2.31
CA PRO A 127 -1.18 10.94 2.07
C PRO A 127 -0.86 11.64 0.74
N SER A 128 -1.58 11.30 -0.33
CA SER A 128 -1.50 11.97 -1.64
C SER A 128 -1.69 13.49 -1.56
N LYS A 129 -2.68 13.96 -0.78
CA LYS A 129 -3.02 15.39 -0.65
C LYS A 129 -1.93 16.13 0.12
N ARG A 130 -1.38 15.50 1.16
CA ARG A 130 -0.25 16.06 1.91
C ARG A 130 0.98 16.22 1.02
N ILE A 131 1.31 15.19 0.22
CA ILE A 131 2.41 15.27 -0.75
C ILE A 131 2.15 16.38 -1.78
N ILE A 132 0.95 16.44 -2.37
CA ILE A 132 0.60 17.47 -3.38
C ILE A 132 0.64 18.88 -2.79
N THR A 133 0.30 19.05 -1.51
CA THR A 133 0.38 20.35 -0.83
C THR A 133 1.81 20.87 -0.75
N GLN A 134 2.77 19.98 -0.48
CA GLN A 134 4.20 20.32 -0.37
C GLN A 134 4.90 20.33 -1.75
N PHE A 135 4.46 19.46 -2.65
CA PHE A 135 4.99 19.26 -4.00
C PHE A 135 3.85 19.23 -5.02
N PRO A 136 3.32 20.41 -5.44
CA PRO A 136 2.18 20.49 -6.36
C PRO A 136 2.40 19.76 -7.69
N ASP A 137 3.66 19.71 -8.15
CA ASP A 137 4.04 19.03 -9.39
C ASP A 137 3.84 17.50 -9.32
N CYS A 138 3.92 16.91 -8.11
CA CYS A 138 3.59 15.49 -7.89
C CYS A 138 2.12 15.17 -8.19
N GLY A 139 1.21 16.14 -8.11
CA GLY A 139 -0.20 15.95 -8.43
C GLY A 139 -0.48 15.80 -9.93
N LYS A 140 0.38 16.38 -10.78
CA LYS A 140 0.21 16.38 -12.24
C LYS A 140 0.88 15.18 -12.91
N ALA A 141 1.91 14.61 -12.29
CA ALA A 141 2.70 13.52 -12.84
C ALA A 141 2.98 12.44 -11.78
N LYS A 142 1.91 11.98 -11.11
CA LYS A 142 1.96 11.02 -10.00
C LYS A 142 2.70 9.72 -10.35
N SER A 143 2.48 9.17 -11.55
CA SER A 143 3.11 7.92 -12.01
C SER A 143 4.61 8.07 -12.33
N VAL A 144 5.02 9.22 -12.85
CA VAL A 144 6.41 9.49 -13.25
C VAL A 144 7.27 9.80 -12.03
N PHE A 145 6.85 10.77 -11.21
CA PHE A 145 7.57 11.10 -9.98
C PHE A 145 7.51 9.96 -8.98
N GLY A 146 6.35 9.30 -8.94
CA GLY A 146 6.16 7.88 -8.71
C GLY A 146 7.40 7.00 -8.55
N SER A 147 7.64 6.34 -9.66
CA SER A 147 8.75 5.40 -9.87
C SER A 147 10.12 6.02 -9.57
N GLN A 148 10.34 7.28 -9.93
CA GLN A 148 11.65 7.94 -9.76
C GLN A 148 12.01 8.12 -8.29
N LEU A 149 11.07 8.56 -7.46
CA LEU A 149 11.27 8.75 -6.03
C LEU A 149 11.42 7.42 -5.31
N ALA A 150 10.59 6.44 -5.66
CA ALA A 150 10.69 5.08 -5.11
C ALA A 150 12.08 4.47 -5.39
N GLU A 151 12.61 4.67 -6.60
CA GLU A 151 13.96 4.22 -6.95
C GLU A 151 15.05 4.89 -6.10
N GLN A 152 14.88 6.16 -5.70
CA GLN A 152 15.84 6.81 -4.78
C GLN A 152 15.87 6.16 -3.41
N ILE A 153 14.71 5.77 -2.88
CA ILE A 153 14.61 5.06 -1.60
C ILE A 153 15.28 3.70 -1.72
N ARG A 154 14.96 2.94 -2.78
CA ARG A 154 15.57 1.64 -3.06
C ARG A 154 17.10 1.71 -3.12
N ARG A 155 17.67 2.74 -3.74
CA ARG A 155 19.13 2.92 -3.86
C ARG A 155 19.83 3.16 -2.52
N ARG A 156 19.13 3.69 -1.52
CA ARG A 156 19.68 3.95 -0.18
C ARG A 156 19.65 2.74 0.74
N LEU A 157 18.84 1.74 0.40
CA LEU A 157 18.71 0.48 1.14
C LEU A 157 19.68 -0.62 0.66
N ARG A 158 20.46 -0.35 -0.39
CA ARG A 158 21.56 -1.20 -0.88
C ARG A 158 22.90 -0.68 -0.39
#